data_AF-A0A960L1F5-F1
#
_entry.id   AF-A0A960L1F5-F1
#
_cell.length_a   1.000
_cell.length_b   1.000
_cell.length_c   1.000
_cell.angle_alpha   90.00
_cell.angle_beta   90.00
_cell.angle_gamma   90.00
#
_symmetry.space_group_name_H-M   'P 1'
#
loop_
_entity.id
_entity.type
_entity.pdbx_description
1 polymer ?
#
loop_
_entity_poly.entity_id
_entity_poly.type
_entity_poly.pdbx_seq_one_letter_code
_entity_poly.pdbx_strand_id
1 'polypeptide(L)'
;MAKTTKTGRPISLDSVKANQVIELLKSGHYMQTALEVAGMPRSTVYAWMNGTRAQNSRKIQDFVDTIKKANAEAEQALVQVVRTAALGYTVERVKQKFVNQQNEQGEWVPVMVEQEIIRETKRDWQAAMTILERRWPDRWGRRPPTINHEENEVTSEDLPEDFL
;
A
#
# COMPACT_ATOMS: atom_id res chain seq x y z
N MET A 1 -37.76 3.79 41.74
CA MET A 1 -37.97 3.67 40.28
C MET A 1 -36.62 3.72 39.59
N ALA A 2 -36.06 2.58 39.17
CA ALA A 2 -34.75 2.52 38.52
C ALA A 2 -34.93 2.66 37.00
N LYS A 3 -34.33 3.69 36.40
CA LYS A 3 -34.32 3.91 34.94
C LYS A 3 -33.47 2.84 34.28
N THR A 4 -34.07 1.94 33.52
CA THR A 4 -33.37 1.03 32.61
C THR A 4 -32.78 1.83 31.45
N THR A 5 -31.45 1.97 31.44
CA THR A 5 -30.74 2.49 30.27
C THR A 5 -30.85 1.45 29.15
N LYS A 6 -31.38 1.87 28.01
CA LYS A 6 -31.53 1.07 26.78
C LYS A 6 -30.13 0.73 26.24
N THR A 7 -29.52 -0.34 26.75
CA THR A 7 -28.22 -0.82 26.29
C THR A 7 -28.40 -1.47 24.92
N GLY A 8 -27.94 -0.78 23.88
CA GLY A 8 -27.94 -1.32 22.51
C GLY A 8 -27.17 -2.64 22.43
N ARG A 9 -27.62 -3.54 21.55
CA ARG A 9 -27.04 -4.88 21.35
C ARG A 9 -25.52 -4.77 21.16
N PRO A 10 -24.70 -5.41 22.01
CA PRO A 10 -23.25 -5.37 21.87
C PRO A 10 -22.86 -5.97 20.52
N ILE A 11 -22.18 -5.18 19.69
CA ILE A 11 -21.68 -5.58 18.37
C ILE A 11 -20.41 -6.40 18.62
N SER A 12 -20.54 -7.73 18.58
CA SER A 12 -19.40 -8.64 18.57
C SER A 12 -18.68 -8.54 17.23
N LEU A 13 -17.35 -8.60 17.24
CA LEU A 13 -16.55 -8.64 16.02
C LEU A 13 -16.89 -9.93 15.24
N ASP A 14 -17.50 -9.77 14.08
CA ASP A 14 -17.76 -10.86 13.14
C ASP A 14 -16.48 -11.15 12.35
N SER A 15 -15.94 -12.36 12.49
CA SER A 15 -14.68 -12.76 11.88
C SER A 15 -14.74 -12.79 10.35
N VAL A 16 -15.89 -13.09 9.76
CA VAL A 16 -16.05 -13.14 8.29
C VAL A 16 -15.94 -11.73 7.71
N LYS A 17 -16.67 -10.77 8.29
CA LYS A 17 -16.62 -9.36 7.90
C LYS A 17 -15.26 -8.74 8.17
N ALA A 18 -14.66 -9.06 9.31
CA ALA A 18 -13.31 -8.61 9.65
C ALA A 18 -12.31 -9.03 8.57
N ASN A 19 -12.26 -10.32 8.24
CA ASN A 19 -11.36 -10.85 7.21
C ASN A 19 -11.61 -10.22 5.83
N GLN A 20 -12.87 -10.03 5.45
CA GLN A 20 -13.22 -9.37 4.19
C GLN A 20 -12.65 -7.95 4.11
N VAL A 21 -12.73 -7.18 5.20
CA VAL A 21 -12.13 -5.84 5.25
C VAL A 21 -10.63 -5.90 5.12
N ILE A 22 -9.97 -6.85 5.78
CA ILE A 22 -8.51 -7.02 5.69
C ILE A 22 -8.09 -7.28 4.24
N GLU A 23 -8.74 -8.21 3.56
CA GLU A 23 -8.43 -8.53 2.15
C GLU A 23 -8.66 -7.34 1.21
N LEU A 24 -9.75 -6.59 1.41
CA LEU A 24 -10.02 -5.38 0.62
C LEU A 24 -8.98 -4.28 0.86
N LEU A 25 -8.52 -4.10 2.11
CA LEU A 25 -7.48 -3.14 2.43
C LEU A 25 -6.14 -3.53 1.80
N LYS A 26 -5.75 -4.80 1.89
CA LYS A 26 -4.52 -5.36 1.28
C LYS A 26 -4.49 -5.20 -0.23
N SER A 27 -5.65 -5.36 -0.88
CA SER A 27 -5.80 -5.16 -2.33
C SER A 27 -5.81 -3.70 -2.77
N GLY A 28 -5.72 -2.74 -1.84
CA GLY A 28 -5.56 -1.33 -2.19
C GLY A 28 -6.82 -0.47 -2.01
N HIS A 29 -7.93 -1.01 -1.49
CA HIS A 29 -9.17 -0.25 -1.31
C HIS A 29 -9.07 0.76 -0.16
N TYR A 30 -9.83 1.86 -0.27
CA TYR A 30 -10.02 2.80 0.84
C TYR A 30 -10.79 2.12 1.98
N MET A 31 -10.45 2.49 3.22
CA MET A 31 -11.09 1.98 4.44
C MET A 31 -12.61 2.10 4.38
N GLN A 32 -13.13 3.26 3.98
CA GLN A 32 -14.57 3.47 3.86
C GLN A 32 -15.22 2.45 2.92
N THR A 33 -14.68 2.26 1.72
CA THR A 33 -15.20 1.30 0.74
C THR A 33 -15.13 -0.13 1.27
N ALA A 34 -14.01 -0.51 1.88
CA ALA A 34 -13.85 -1.84 2.46
C ALA A 34 -14.89 -2.13 3.56
N LEU A 35 -15.14 -1.16 4.44
CA LEU A 35 -16.14 -1.25 5.50
C LEU A 35 -17.57 -1.32 4.96
N GLU A 36 -17.89 -0.52 3.96
CA GLU A 36 -19.21 -0.51 3.32
C GLU A 36 -19.50 -1.84 2.62
N VAL A 37 -18.53 -2.38 1.87
CA VAL A 37 -18.64 -3.70 1.22
C VAL A 37 -18.82 -4.83 2.23
N ALA A 38 -18.10 -4.79 3.35
CA ALA A 38 -18.24 -5.78 4.42
C ALA A 38 -19.48 -5.55 5.32
N GLY A 39 -20.24 -4.47 5.09
CA GLY A 39 -21.41 -4.12 5.90
C GLY A 39 -21.06 -3.86 7.36
N MET A 40 -19.94 -3.17 7.61
CA MET A 40 -19.52 -2.71 8.93
C MET A 40 -19.70 -1.18 9.07
N PRO A 41 -20.41 -0.70 10.12
CA PRO A 41 -20.60 0.74 10.31
C PRO A 41 -19.28 1.46 10.53
N ARG A 42 -19.03 2.50 9.73
CA ARG A 42 -17.82 3.32 9.81
C ARG A 42 -17.58 3.87 11.23
N SER A 43 -18.61 4.49 11.80
CA SER A 43 -18.54 5.10 13.14
C SER A 43 -18.04 4.12 14.21
N THR A 44 -18.45 2.85 14.13
CA THR A 44 -18.03 1.81 15.06
C THR A 44 -16.54 1.51 14.95
N VAL A 45 -16.04 1.31 13.72
CA VAL A 45 -14.63 0.96 13.50
C VAL A 45 -13.71 2.15 13.80
N TYR A 46 -14.09 3.37 13.41
CA TYR A 46 -13.34 4.57 13.77
C TYR A 46 -13.31 4.82 15.29
N ALA A 47 -14.41 4.56 16.01
CA ALA A 47 -14.40 4.63 17.47
C ALA A 47 -13.43 3.61 18.11
N TRP A 48 -13.30 2.42 17.52
CA TRP A 48 -12.30 1.44 17.95
C TRP A 48 -10.86 1.91 17.68
N MET A 49 -10.60 2.46 16.50
CA MET A 49 -9.28 3.00 16.13
C MET A 49 -8.86 4.19 16.98
N ASN A 50 -9.82 5.06 17.34
CA ASN A 50 -9.58 6.26 18.16
C ASN A 50 -9.55 5.97 19.66
N GLY A 51 -9.81 4.72 20.08
CA GLY A 51 -9.82 4.32 21.49
C GLY A 51 -10.95 4.94 22.33
N THR A 52 -11.96 5.57 21.71
CA THR A 52 -13.03 6.31 22.42
C THR A 52 -14.09 5.39 23.03
N ARG A 53 -14.14 4.12 22.64
CA ARG A 53 -15.07 3.14 23.21
C ARG A 53 -14.50 2.59 24.51
N ALA A 54 -15.25 2.78 25.60
CA ALA A 54 -14.92 2.20 26.91
C ALA A 54 -14.73 0.69 26.77
N GLN A 55 -13.52 0.21 27.06
CA GLN A 55 -13.10 -1.20 26.99
C GLN A 55 -13.19 -1.85 25.59
N ASN A 56 -12.35 -1.41 24.66
CA ASN A 56 -12.04 -2.25 23.49
C ASN A 56 -11.39 -3.55 23.98
N SER A 57 -12.10 -4.66 23.80
CA SER A 57 -11.58 -6.01 24.10
C SER A 57 -10.30 -6.28 23.32
N ARG A 58 -9.46 -7.21 23.83
CA ARG A 58 -8.21 -7.57 23.15
C ARG A 58 -8.41 -7.93 21.68
N LYS A 59 -9.50 -8.65 21.35
CA LYS A 59 -9.88 -9.01 19.98
C LYS A 59 -10.09 -7.78 19.07
N ILE A 60 -10.69 -6.70 19.59
CA ILE A 60 -10.90 -5.46 18.83
C ILE A 60 -9.55 -4.76 18.60
N GLN A 61 -8.67 -4.74 19.61
CA GLN A 61 -7.33 -4.18 19.49
C GLN A 61 -6.52 -4.94 18.43
N ASP A 62 -6.51 -6.28 18.50
CA ASP A 62 -5.84 -7.13 17.52
C ASP A 62 -6.38 -6.87 16.10
N PHE A 63 -7.70 -6.71 15.94
CA PHE A 63 -8.30 -6.35 14.66
C PHE A 63 -7.85 -4.97 14.15
N VAL A 64 -7.84 -3.94 15.02
CA VAL A 64 -7.35 -2.59 14.68
C VAL A 64 -5.88 -2.63 14.26
N ASP A 65 -5.05 -3.41 14.95
CA ASP A 65 -3.65 -3.57 14.59
C ASP A 65 -3.48 -4.34 13.27
N THR A 66 -4.35 -5.32 13.01
CA THR A 66 -4.34 -6.04 11.74
C THR A 66 -4.79 -5.14 10.56
N ILE A 67 -5.72 -4.21 10.79
CA ILE A 67 -6.07 -3.15 9.82
C ILE A 67 -4.84 -2.27 9.50
N LYS A 68 -4.09 -1.83 10.52
CA LYS A 68 -2.89 -1.01 10.33
C LYS A 68 -1.87 -1.79 9.50
N LYS A 69 -1.64 -3.06 9.84
CA LYS A 69 -0.78 -3.97 9.09
C LYS A 69 -1.23 -4.14 7.64
N ALA A 70 -2.52 -4.35 7.39
CA ALA A 70 -3.07 -4.48 6.03
C ALA A 70 -2.86 -3.21 5.18
N ASN A 71 -3.03 -2.02 5.76
CA ASN A 71 -2.71 -0.77 5.09
C ASN A 71 -1.22 -0.65 4.75
N ALA A 72 -0.34 -1.05 5.67
CA ALA A 72 1.10 -1.05 5.44
C ALA A 72 1.52 -2.06 4.35
N GLU A 73 0.90 -3.23 4.30
CA GLU A 73 1.11 -4.22 3.23
C GLU A 73 0.66 -3.68 1.87
N ALA A 74 -0.48 -2.99 1.80
CA ALA A 74 -0.94 -2.35 0.57
C ALA A 74 0.00 -1.24 0.09
N GLU A 75 0.52 -0.42 1.01
CA GLU A 75 1.54 0.59 0.70
C GLU A 75 2.83 -0.06 0.19
N GLN A 76 3.31 -1.09 0.90
CA GLN A 76 4.52 -1.82 0.53
C GLN A 76 4.40 -2.43 -0.87
N ALA A 77 3.24 -2.99 -1.23
CA ALA A 77 3.01 -3.52 -2.57
C ALA A 77 3.20 -2.46 -3.66
N LEU A 78 2.68 -1.24 -3.46
CA LEU A 78 2.86 -0.12 -4.41
C LEU A 78 4.30 0.39 -4.44
N VAL A 79 4.94 0.51 -3.27
CA VAL A 79 6.35 0.90 -3.16
C VAL A 79 7.26 -0.08 -3.89
N GLN A 80 6.97 -1.38 -3.82
CA GLN A 80 7.74 -2.38 -4.58
C GLN A 80 7.63 -2.15 -6.09
N VAL A 81 6.45 -1.78 -6.60
CA VAL A 81 6.30 -1.43 -8.03
C VAL A 81 7.21 -0.26 -8.42
N VAL A 82 7.18 0.82 -7.63
CA VAL A 82 8.01 2.00 -7.88
C VAL A 82 9.49 1.67 -7.76
N ARG A 83 9.90 0.92 -6.74
CA ARG A 83 11.28 0.49 -6.52
C ARG A 83 11.80 -0.39 -7.65
N THR A 84 11.01 -1.37 -8.09
CA THR A 84 11.34 -2.25 -9.22
C THR A 84 11.58 -1.44 -10.49
N ALA A 85 10.71 -0.46 -10.78
CA ALA A 85 10.88 0.43 -11.93
C ALA A 85 12.11 1.34 -11.78
N ALA A 86 12.34 1.92 -10.62
CA ALA A 86 13.47 2.82 -10.35
C ALA A 86 14.83 2.11 -10.47
N LEU A 87 14.91 0.85 -10.04
CA LEU A 87 16.13 0.04 -10.12
C LEU A 87 16.34 -0.61 -11.51
N GLY A 88 15.42 -0.39 -12.45
CA GLY A 88 15.50 -0.95 -13.80
C GLY A 88 15.26 -2.46 -13.86
N TYR A 89 14.72 -3.08 -12.80
CA TYR A 89 14.36 -4.49 -12.82
C TYR A 89 13.11 -4.68 -13.69
N THR A 90 13.32 -5.08 -14.94
CA THR A 90 12.23 -5.55 -15.80
C THR A 90 11.76 -6.92 -15.33
N VAL A 91 10.44 -7.18 -15.34
CA VAL A 91 9.96 -8.55 -15.08
C VAL A 91 10.35 -9.38 -16.29
N GLU A 92 11.25 -10.35 -16.08
CA GLU A 92 11.67 -11.30 -17.11
C GLU A 92 10.62 -12.41 -17.19
N ARG A 93 9.81 -12.41 -18.24
CA ARG A 93 8.93 -13.54 -18.54
C ARG A 93 9.69 -14.52 -19.41
N VAL A 94 9.96 -15.70 -18.87
CA VAL A 94 10.60 -16.78 -19.63
C VAL A 94 9.50 -17.57 -20.35
N LYS A 95 9.49 -17.56 -21.69
CA LYS A 95 8.76 -18.57 -22.45
C LYS A 95 9.70 -19.73 -22.73
N GLN A 96 9.26 -20.93 -22.37
CA GLN A 96 9.98 -22.16 -22.65
C GLN A 96 9.21 -22.94 -23.71
N LYS A 97 9.91 -23.34 -24.77
CA LYS A 97 9.37 -24.25 -25.77
C LYS A 97 9.99 -25.62 -25.55
N PHE A 98 9.12 -26.61 -25.37
CA PHE A 98 9.51 -28.01 -25.23
C PHE A 98 9.16 -28.76 -26.51
N VAL A 99 10.10 -29.57 -26.99
CA VAL A 99 9.88 -30.50 -28.10
C VAL A 99 10.23 -31.89 -27.61
N ASN A 100 9.36 -32.85 -27.94
CA ASN A 100 9.62 -34.24 -27.62
C ASN A 100 10.69 -34.77 -28.57
N GLN A 101 11.81 -35.23 -28.02
CA GLN A 101 12.87 -35.91 -28.76
C GLN A 101 13.13 -37.27 -28.14
N GLN A 102 13.48 -38.25 -28.96
CA GLN A 102 13.92 -39.54 -28.47
C GLN A 102 15.33 -39.39 -27.89
N ASN A 103 15.51 -39.84 -26.66
CA ASN A 103 16.83 -39.97 -26.06
C ASN A 103 17.59 -41.18 -26.65
N GLU A 104 18.84 -41.38 -26.24
CA GLU A 104 19.68 -42.51 -26.68
C GLU A 104 19.08 -43.90 -26.39
N GLN A 105 18.05 -43.96 -25.52
CA GLN A 105 17.33 -45.16 -25.11
C GLN A 105 16.00 -45.33 -25.86
N GLY A 106 15.68 -44.44 -26.81
CA GLY A 106 14.44 -44.46 -27.60
C GLY A 106 13.20 -43.92 -26.88
N GLU A 107 13.36 -43.34 -25.69
CA GLU A 107 12.27 -42.76 -24.90
C GLU A 107 12.03 -41.31 -25.30
N TRP A 108 10.76 -40.94 -25.48
CA TRP A 108 10.36 -39.58 -25.82
C TRP A 108 10.43 -38.68 -24.59
N VAL A 109 11.42 -37.79 -24.55
CA VAL A 109 11.62 -36.84 -23.44
C VAL A 109 11.33 -35.41 -23.94
N PRO A 110 10.59 -34.59 -23.19
CA PRO A 110 10.43 -33.18 -23.51
C PRO A 110 11.76 -32.46 -23.28
N VAL A 111 12.42 -32.07 -24.36
CA VAL A 111 13.66 -31.29 -24.33
C VAL A 111 13.31 -29.82 -24.51
N MET A 112 13.82 -28.95 -23.63
CA MET A 112 13.71 -27.51 -23.80
C MET A 112 14.57 -27.09 -25.00
N VAL A 113 13.93 -26.63 -26.07
CA VAL A 113 14.63 -26.27 -27.33
C VAL A 113 14.78 -24.77 -27.52
N GLU A 114 13.96 -23.97 -26.84
CA GLU A 114 13.98 -22.52 -26.99
C GLU A 114 13.60 -21.86 -25.66
N GLN A 115 14.41 -20.88 -25.27
CA GLN A 115 14.15 -20.03 -24.12
C GLN A 115 14.10 -18.58 -24.60
N GLU A 116 12.91 -17.98 -24.59
CA GLU A 116 12.72 -16.56 -24.89
C GLU A 116 12.58 -15.78 -23.57
N ILE A 117 13.50 -14.86 -23.29
CA ILE A 117 13.40 -13.93 -22.16
C ILE A 117 12.74 -12.65 -22.66
N ILE A 118 11.51 -12.41 -22.22
CA ILE A 118 10.78 -11.19 -22.54
C ILE A 118 10.91 -10.24 -21.36
N ARG A 119 11.53 -9.09 -21.59
CA ARG A 119 11.60 -8.00 -20.60
C ARG A 119 10.34 -7.16 -20.74
N GLU A 120 9.39 -7.36 -19.83
CA GLU A 120 8.13 -6.60 -19.82
C GLU A 120 8.09 -5.68 -18.59
N THR A 121 7.96 -4.38 -18.80
CA THR A 121 7.66 -3.40 -17.74
C THR A 121 6.17 -3.45 -17.41
N LYS A 122 5.71 -4.57 -16.85
CA LYS A 122 4.27 -4.88 -16.74
C LYS A 122 3.52 -4.13 -15.65
N ARG A 123 4.15 -3.19 -14.94
CA ARG A 123 3.50 -2.39 -13.90
C ARG A 123 3.86 -0.94 -14.09
N ASP A 124 2.85 -0.13 -14.40
CA ASP A 124 3.00 1.31 -14.54
C ASP A 124 3.28 1.92 -13.17
N TRP A 125 4.55 2.24 -12.94
CA TRP A 125 5.00 2.85 -11.70
C TRP A 125 4.36 4.23 -11.50
N GLN A 126 3.96 4.93 -12.57
CA GLN A 126 3.28 6.22 -12.48
C GLN A 126 1.89 6.05 -11.87
N ALA A 127 1.18 4.99 -12.25
CA ALA A 127 -0.10 4.63 -11.62
C ALA A 127 0.08 4.26 -10.14
N ALA A 128 1.10 3.48 -9.81
CA ALA A 128 1.42 3.15 -8.41
C ALA A 128 1.75 4.40 -7.58
N MET A 129 2.56 5.30 -8.13
CA MET A 129 2.91 6.57 -7.50
C MET A 129 1.68 7.47 -7.29
N THR A 130 0.79 7.55 -8.29
CA THR A 130 -0.47 8.32 -8.18
C THR A 130 -1.33 7.83 -7.02
N ILE A 131 -1.39 6.51 -6.79
CA ILE A 131 -2.13 5.95 -5.66
C ILE A 131 -1.46 6.28 -4.33
N LEU A 132 -0.12 6.17 -4.25
CA LEU A 132 0.64 6.52 -3.06
C LEU A 132 0.41 7.99 -2.65
N GLU A 133 0.51 8.92 -3.61
CA GLU A 133 0.30 10.36 -3.40
C GLU A 133 -1.11 10.66 -2.86
N ARG A 134 -2.15 9.98 -3.38
CA ARG A 134 -3.55 10.23 -2.99
C ARG A 134 -3.95 9.60 -1.67
N ARG A 135 -3.47 8.38 -1.40
CA ARG A 135 -3.89 7.62 -0.21
C ARG A 135 -3.09 7.97 1.04
N TRP A 136 -1.82 8.33 0.87
CA TRP A 136 -0.93 8.73 1.96
C TRP A 136 -0.27 10.09 1.67
N PRO A 137 -1.05 11.16 1.50
CA PRO A 137 -0.55 12.47 1.10
C PRO A 137 0.46 13.05 2.11
N ASP A 138 0.32 12.74 3.40
CA ASP A 138 1.26 13.21 4.43
C ASP A 138 2.69 12.68 4.22
N ARG A 139 2.83 11.47 3.66
CA ARG A 139 4.12 10.81 3.42
C ARG A 139 4.61 10.97 1.98
N TRP A 140 3.70 10.88 1.02
CA TRP A 140 4.02 10.79 -0.41
C TRP A 140 3.60 12.02 -1.21
N GLY A 141 2.85 12.95 -0.60
CA GLY A 141 2.46 14.20 -1.24
C GLY A 141 3.66 15.09 -1.54
N ARG A 142 3.53 15.91 -2.59
CA ARG A 142 4.56 16.87 -2.97
C ARG A 142 4.72 17.90 -1.85
N ARG A 143 5.89 17.95 -1.22
CA ARG A 143 6.22 19.00 -0.26
C ARG A 143 6.66 20.25 -1.03
N PRO A 144 6.19 21.45 -0.66
CA PRO A 144 6.78 22.67 -1.19
C PRO A 144 8.27 22.70 -0.80
N PRO A 145 9.14 23.26 -1.66
CA PRO A 145 10.54 23.45 -1.28
C PRO A 145 10.58 24.28 0.00
N THR A 146 11.28 23.79 1.02
CA THR A 146 11.59 24.58 2.22
C THR A 146 12.52 25.70 1.76
N ILE A 147 11.99 26.91 1.57
CA ILE A 147 12.81 28.08 1.29
C ILE A 147 13.47 28.45 2.62
N ASN A 148 14.74 28.08 2.79
CA ASN A 148 15.55 28.64 3.86
C ASN A 148 15.80 30.10 3.47
N HIS A 149 15.10 31.02 4.13
CA HIS A 149 15.49 32.43 4.15
C HIS A 149 16.73 32.56 5.04
N GLU A 150 17.87 32.04 4.58
CA GLU A 150 19.15 32.52 5.09
C GLU A 150 19.29 33.93 4.52
N GLU A 151 18.99 34.92 5.36
CA GLU A 151 19.30 36.32 5.11
C GLU A 151 20.83 36.42 5.02
N ASN A 152 21.38 36.19 3.83
CA ASN A 152 22.71 36.67 3.50
C ASN A 152 22.57 38.18 3.36
N GLU A 153 22.73 38.87 4.48
CA GLU A 153 22.86 40.32 4.53
C GLU A 153 24.14 40.69 3.75
N VAL A 154 23.98 40.95 2.45
CA VAL A 154 25.05 41.50 1.61
C VAL A 154 25.24 42.93 2.07
N THR A 155 26.25 43.15 2.91
CA THR A 155 26.63 44.51 3.31
C THR A 155 27.17 45.23 2.07
N SER A 156 26.97 46.54 2.01
CA SER A 156 27.45 47.38 0.90
C SER A 156 28.97 47.33 0.68
N GLU A 157 29.72 46.70 1.59
CA GLU A 157 31.16 46.43 1.49
C GLU A 157 31.50 45.28 0.53
N ASP A 158 30.55 44.38 0.24
CA ASP A 158 30.76 43.20 -0.63
C ASP A 158 30.48 43.48 -2.11
N LEU A 159 30.09 44.71 -2.47
CA LEU A 159 29.84 45.11 -3.85
C LEU A 159 31.14 45.59 -4.51
N PRO A 160 31.50 45.07 -5.71
CA PRO A 160 32.66 45.57 -6.44
C PRO A 160 32.48 47.06 -6.81
N GLU A 161 33.55 47.84 -6.69
CA GLU A 161 33.55 49.30 -6.87
C GLU A 161 33.04 49.77 -8.26
N ASP A 162 32.96 48.86 -9.24
CA ASP A 162 32.45 49.14 -10.58
C ASP A 162 30.94 49.41 -10.63
N PHE A 163 30.22 49.27 -9.51
CA PHE A 163 28.77 49.47 -9.41
C PHE A 163 28.33 50.72 -8.59
N LEU A 164 29.25 51.62 -8.25
CA LEU A 164 28.95 52.93 -7.63
C LEU A 164 29.10 54.09 -8.62
#